data_AF-M5DW87-F1
#
_entry.id   AF-M5DW87-F1
#
_cell.length_a   1.000
_cell.length_b   1.000
_cell.length_c   1.000
_cell.angle_alpha   90.00
_cell.angle_beta   90.00
_cell.angle_gamma   90.00
#
_symmetry.space_group_name_H-M   'P 1'
#
loop_
_entity.id
_entity.type
_entity.pdbx_description
1 polymer ?
#
loop_
_entity_poly.entity_id
_entity_poly.type
_entity_poly.pdbx_seq_one_letter_code
_entity_poly.pdbx_strand_id
1 'polypeptide(L)'
;MSAAMAPSRSLYAALTLLIAIPLSVFLFFSPKQSQSAATVDTISTVAGEVRSLAMAGGSEIQLSENTQLSRRISDEQQRLRLVGGEATFVVMEDPLRPFWVQAGDFRLRAGTSAFRMTLLEKQLTVQVLEGSVRAQWAGDAQTLTAGERIQINL
;
A
#
# COMPACT_ATOMS: atom_id res chain seq x y z
N MET A 1 25.32 -7.24 83.11
CA MET A 1 25.64 -7.47 81.69
C MET A 1 24.33 -7.37 80.90
N SER A 2 23.99 -6.21 80.35
CA SER A 2 22.79 -5.99 79.53
C SER A 2 23.21 -5.70 78.10
N ALA A 3 22.89 -6.61 77.18
CA ALA A 3 23.16 -6.45 75.76
C ALA A 3 22.02 -5.68 75.08
N ALA A 4 22.39 -4.69 74.28
CA ALA A 4 21.52 -3.92 73.41
C ALA A 4 20.96 -4.79 72.28
N MET A 5 19.69 -4.59 71.92
CA MET A 5 19.14 -5.11 70.67
C MET A 5 18.20 -4.08 70.05
N ALA A 6 18.75 -3.23 69.19
CA ALA A 6 17.99 -2.29 68.37
C ALA A 6 17.26 -3.07 67.24
N PRO A 7 16.03 -2.69 66.87
CA PRO A 7 15.27 -3.37 65.82
C PRO A 7 15.91 -3.10 64.44
N SER A 8 16.28 -4.17 63.74
CA SER A 8 16.93 -4.13 62.43
C SER A 8 15.95 -3.71 61.33
N ARG A 9 16.34 -2.71 60.55
CA ARG A 9 15.61 -2.10 59.42
C ARG A 9 15.43 -3.03 58.21
N SER A 10 15.81 -4.31 58.31
CA SER A 10 15.88 -5.27 57.20
C SER A 10 14.52 -5.84 56.79
N LEU A 11 13.47 -5.66 57.60
CA LEU A 11 12.12 -6.15 57.29
C LEU A 11 11.41 -5.37 56.17
N TYR A 12 11.79 -4.11 55.90
CA TYR A 12 11.16 -3.31 54.84
C TYR A 12 11.77 -3.52 53.45
N ALA A 13 13.00 -4.03 53.36
CA ALA A 13 13.68 -4.22 52.08
C ALA A 13 13.20 -5.47 51.31
N ALA A 14 12.68 -6.47 52.02
CA ALA A 14 12.22 -7.71 51.39
C ALA A 14 10.84 -7.58 50.73
N LEU A 15 9.99 -6.65 51.19
CA LEU A 15 8.61 -6.52 50.71
C LEU A 15 8.48 -5.68 49.42
N THR A 16 9.44 -4.79 49.12
CA THR A 16 9.43 -3.97 47.90
C THR A 16 9.86 -4.73 46.65
N LEU A 17 10.62 -5.82 46.80
CA LEU A 17 11.19 -6.55 45.66
C LEU A 17 10.17 -7.46 44.93
N LEU A 18 9.08 -7.85 45.59
CA LEU A 18 8.14 -8.86 45.05
C LEU A 18 7.10 -8.30 44.05
N ILE A 19 6.91 -6.98 43.99
CA ILE A 19 5.92 -6.32 43.11
C ILE A 19 6.58 -5.70 41.86
N ALA A 20 7.89 -5.44 41.89
CA ALA A 20 8.59 -4.76 40.80
C ALA A 20 8.83 -5.66 39.56
N ILE A 21 8.82 -6.98 39.72
CA ILE A 21 9.13 -7.93 38.67
C ILE A 21 7.97 -8.13 37.67
N PRO A 22 6.70 -8.32 38.06
CA PRO A 22 5.62 -8.50 37.09
C PRO A 22 5.27 -7.23 36.29
N LEU A 23 5.51 -6.03 36.84
CA LEU A 23 5.27 -4.77 36.11
C LEU A 23 6.28 -4.57 34.96
N SER A 24 7.50 -5.07 35.13
CA SER A 24 8.57 -4.97 34.14
C SER A 24 8.33 -5.89 32.92
N VAL A 25 7.68 -7.05 33.13
CA VAL A 25 7.33 -7.99 32.05
C VAL A 25 6.09 -7.54 31.29
N PHE A 26 5.13 -6.89 31.97
CA PHE A 26 3.89 -6.40 31.33
C PHE A 26 4.16 -5.25 30.33
N LEU A 27 5.15 -4.38 30.59
CA LEU A 27 5.55 -3.35 29.63
C LEU A 27 6.30 -3.91 28.41
N PHE A 28 6.87 -5.12 28.51
CA PHE A 28 7.56 -5.78 27.40
C PHE A 28 6.61 -6.51 26.44
N PHE A 29 5.38 -6.81 26.89
CA PHE A 29 4.33 -7.45 26.09
C PHE A 29 3.33 -6.43 25.52
N SER A 30 3.78 -5.20 25.26
CA SER A 30 3.04 -4.33 24.36
C SER A 30 3.20 -4.91 22.95
N PRO A 31 2.16 -5.47 22.30
CA PRO A 31 2.23 -5.65 20.86
C PRO A 31 2.48 -4.24 20.33
N LYS A 32 3.69 -3.98 19.82
CA LYS A 32 3.90 -2.84 18.93
C LYS A 32 2.97 -3.12 17.77
N GLN A 33 1.76 -2.57 17.89
CA GLN A 33 0.80 -2.50 16.82
C GLN A 33 1.52 -1.68 15.78
N SER A 34 2.22 -2.38 14.88
CA SER A 34 2.80 -1.83 13.67
C SER A 34 1.62 -1.30 12.88
N GLN A 35 1.20 -0.09 13.23
CA GLN A 35 0.50 0.78 12.33
C GLN A 35 1.53 1.08 11.26
N SER A 36 1.63 0.18 10.28
CA SER A 36 2.31 0.42 9.02
C SER A 36 1.61 1.64 8.43
N ALA A 37 2.17 2.81 8.71
CA ALA A 37 1.65 4.08 8.24
C ALA A 37 1.82 4.04 6.73
N ALA A 38 0.75 3.65 6.03
CA ALA A 38 0.77 3.55 4.59
C ALA A 38 1.07 4.94 4.01
N THR A 39 2.29 5.14 3.53
CA THR A 39 2.70 6.39 2.88
C THR A 39 1.94 6.51 1.56
N VAL A 40 1.22 7.62 1.41
CA VAL A 40 0.58 8.00 0.14
C VAL A 40 1.52 8.97 -0.55
N ASP A 41 2.10 8.52 -1.66
CA ASP A 41 2.90 9.33 -2.55
C ASP A 41 2.02 9.80 -3.72
N THR A 42 2.17 11.05 -4.15
CA THR A 42 1.42 11.60 -5.28
C THR A 42 2.40 12.12 -6.30
N ILE A 43 2.32 11.57 -7.50
CA ILE A 43 3.24 11.83 -8.59
C ILE A 43 2.44 12.50 -9.71
N SER A 44 2.90 13.68 -10.13
CA SER A 44 2.31 14.43 -11.22
C SER A 44 3.34 14.75 -12.29
N THR A 45 2.90 14.83 -13.53
CA THR A 45 3.64 15.35 -14.69
C THR A 45 3.00 16.64 -15.19
N VAL A 46 3.81 17.54 -15.75
CA VAL A 46 3.33 18.76 -16.42
C VAL A 46 3.20 18.57 -17.93
N ALA A 47 2.72 19.58 -18.64
CA ALA A 47 2.67 19.59 -20.10
C ALA A 47 4.06 19.34 -20.71
N GLY A 48 4.15 18.44 -21.69
CA GLY A 48 5.39 18.01 -22.33
C GLY A 48 6.28 17.09 -21.49
N GLU A 49 5.92 16.77 -20.24
CA GLU A 49 6.70 15.87 -19.38
C GLU A 49 6.19 14.43 -19.48
N VAL A 50 7.09 13.50 -19.78
CA VAL A 50 6.86 12.06 -19.64
C VAL A 50 7.77 11.54 -18.53
N ARG A 51 7.21 10.79 -17.58
CA ARG A 51 7.96 10.25 -16.44
C ARG A 51 7.79 8.74 -16.34
N SER A 52 8.90 8.02 -16.33
CA SER A 52 8.93 6.59 -16.01
C SER A 52 9.18 6.36 -14.52
N LEU A 53 8.43 5.44 -13.94
CA LEU A 53 8.52 5.02 -12.55
C LEU A 53 8.79 3.51 -12.49
N ALA A 54 9.97 3.14 -11.99
CA ALA A 54 10.27 1.76 -11.68
C ALA A 54 9.52 1.33 -10.40
N MET A 55 8.85 0.19 -10.47
CA MET A 55 8.12 -0.42 -9.36
C MET A 55 8.92 -1.60 -8.80
N ALA A 56 8.58 -1.99 -7.58
CA ALA A 56 9.15 -3.20 -6.99
C ALA A 56 8.81 -4.42 -7.84
N GLY A 57 9.71 -5.39 -7.92
CA GLY A 57 9.52 -6.57 -8.75
C GLY A 57 9.65 -6.32 -10.25
N GLY A 58 10.15 -5.15 -10.66
CA GLY A 58 10.50 -4.82 -12.06
C GLY A 58 9.33 -4.45 -12.97
N SER A 59 8.16 -4.18 -12.39
CA SER A 59 7.10 -3.49 -13.15
C SER A 59 7.50 -2.04 -13.42
N GLU A 60 6.94 -1.42 -14.46
CA GLU A 60 7.18 -0.03 -14.85
C GLU A 60 5.85 0.70 -15.09
N ILE A 61 5.82 1.98 -14.72
CA ILE A 61 4.70 2.87 -15.02
C ILE A 61 5.25 4.07 -15.79
N GLN A 62 4.71 4.31 -16.97
CA GLN A 62 5.00 5.50 -17.76
C GLN A 62 3.81 6.45 -17.65
N LEU A 63 4.06 7.62 -17.04
CA LEU A 63 3.12 8.73 -16.96
C LEU A 63 3.32 9.62 -18.18
N SER A 64 2.26 9.83 -18.95
CA SER A 64 2.22 10.83 -20.01
C SER A 64 2.14 12.24 -19.41
N GLU A 65 2.12 13.27 -20.25
CA GLU A 65 1.94 14.66 -19.81
C GLU A 65 0.62 14.87 -19.05
N ASN A 66 0.56 15.90 -18.19
CA ASN A 66 -0.63 16.29 -17.45
C ASN A 66 -1.33 15.13 -16.70
N THR A 67 -0.53 14.21 -16.14
CA THR A 67 -1.01 13.00 -15.50
C THR A 67 -0.78 13.07 -14.00
N GLN A 68 -1.76 12.61 -13.23
CA GLN A 68 -1.66 12.52 -11.78
C GLN A 68 -1.94 11.07 -11.33
N LEU A 69 -0.95 10.49 -10.66
CA LEU A 69 -0.99 9.14 -10.11
C LEU A 69 -0.74 9.22 -8.60
N SER A 70 -1.65 8.66 -7.80
CA SER A 70 -1.42 8.44 -6.39
C SER A 70 -1.00 6.99 -6.16
N ARG A 71 0.09 6.80 -5.43
CA ARG A 71 0.62 5.49 -5.07
C ARG A 71 0.55 5.35 -3.56
N ARG A 72 -0.22 4.35 -3.09
CA ARG A 72 -0.22 3.93 -1.70
C ARG A 72 0.57 2.64 -1.57
N ILE A 73 1.67 2.72 -0.84
CA ILE A 73 2.50 1.55 -0.53
C ILE A 73 2.13 1.09 0.87
N SER A 74 1.76 -0.18 1.01
CA SER A 74 1.60 -0.87 2.28
C SER A 74 2.34 -2.21 2.21
N ASP A 75 2.62 -2.82 3.36
CA ASP A 75 3.34 -4.10 3.43
C ASP A 75 2.62 -5.24 2.67
N GLU A 76 1.30 -5.15 2.50
CA GLU A 76 0.49 -6.21 1.88
C GLU A 76 0.11 -5.91 0.42
N GLN A 77 0.00 -4.64 0.01
CA GLN A 77 -0.52 -4.27 -1.30
C GLN A 77 0.12 -2.97 -1.84
N GLN A 78 0.45 -2.98 -3.14
CA GLN A 78 0.68 -1.78 -3.91
C GLN A 78 -0.63 -1.36 -4.56
N ARG A 79 -1.20 -0.24 -4.09
CA ARG A 79 -2.41 0.33 -4.69
C ARG A 79 -2.04 1.59 -5.43
N LEU A 80 -2.30 1.58 -6.73
CA LEU A 80 -2.13 2.73 -7.61
C LEU A 80 -3.51 3.30 -7.91
N ARG A 81 -3.62 4.62 -7.92
CA ARG A 81 -4.84 5.34 -8.28
C ARG A 81 -4.50 6.36 -9.34
N LEU A 82 -5.05 6.18 -10.54
CA LEU A 82 -5.04 7.19 -11.57
C LEU A 82 -6.09 8.24 -11.21
N VAL A 83 -5.65 9.47 -10.97
CA VAL A 83 -6.52 10.60 -10.61
C VAL A 83 -6.96 11.36 -11.86
N GLY A 84 -6.10 11.40 -12.87
CA GLY A 84 -6.38 11.98 -14.19
C GLY A 84 -5.17 11.86 -15.13
N GLY A 85 -5.40 12.09 -16.42
CA GLY A 85 -4.39 11.99 -17.47
C GLY A 85 -4.24 10.57 -18.01
N GLU A 86 -3.04 10.22 -18.45
CA GLU A 86 -2.77 8.93 -19.10
C GLU A 86 -1.54 8.25 -18.52
N ALA A 87 -1.68 6.96 -18.23
CA ALA A 87 -0.59 6.12 -17.79
C ALA A 87 -0.56 4.79 -18.53
N THR A 88 0.64 4.36 -18.92
CA THR A 88 0.89 3.01 -19.44
C THR A 88 1.60 2.19 -18.38
N PHE A 89 1.13 0.97 -18.14
CA PHE A 89 1.61 0.07 -17.10
C PHE A 89 2.19 -1.17 -17.77
N VAL A 90 3.42 -1.50 -17.44
CA VAL A 90 4.07 -2.77 -17.80
C VAL A 90 4.27 -3.53 -16.49
N VAL A 91 3.46 -4.57 -16.30
CA VAL A 91 3.37 -5.27 -15.02
C VAL A 91 4.04 -6.63 -15.14
N MET A 92 4.89 -6.94 -14.16
CA MET A 92 5.41 -8.28 -13.91
C MET A 92 4.69 -8.89 -12.71
N GLU A 93 4.34 -10.17 -12.81
CA GLU A 93 3.61 -10.85 -11.75
C GLU A 93 4.45 -11.04 -10.48
N ASP A 94 3.90 -10.60 -9.35
CA ASP A 94 4.39 -10.87 -8.00
C ASP A 94 3.25 -11.52 -7.19
N PRO A 95 3.28 -12.84 -6.95
CA PRO A 95 2.21 -13.54 -6.23
C PRO A 95 1.99 -13.03 -4.80
N LEU A 96 3.02 -12.46 -4.18
CA LEU A 96 2.94 -11.93 -2.82
C LEU A 96 2.33 -10.52 -2.79
N ARG A 97 2.41 -9.78 -3.91
CA ARG A 97 1.94 -8.40 -4.02
C ARG A 97 1.18 -8.19 -5.34
N PRO A 98 -0.10 -8.57 -5.40
CA PRO A 98 -0.92 -8.37 -6.60
C PRO A 98 -0.97 -6.90 -7.02
N PHE A 99 -0.86 -6.65 -8.33
CA PHE A 99 -0.85 -5.30 -8.87
C PHE A 99 -2.29 -4.80 -9.07
N TRP A 100 -2.65 -3.73 -8.36
CA TRP A 100 -3.97 -3.12 -8.43
C TRP A 100 -3.90 -1.66 -8.86
N VAL A 101 -4.72 -1.30 -9.86
CA VAL A 101 -4.91 0.08 -10.31
C VAL A 101 -6.38 0.48 -10.14
N GLN A 102 -6.62 1.70 -9.68
CA GLN A 102 -7.95 2.24 -9.41
C GLN A 102 -8.16 3.56 -10.14
N ALA A 103 -9.40 3.83 -10.53
CA ALA A 103 -9.84 5.13 -11.04
C ALA A 103 -11.32 5.31 -10.65
N GLY A 104 -11.62 6.24 -9.74
CA GLY A 104 -12.95 6.31 -9.12
C GLY A 104 -13.35 4.96 -8.50
N ASP A 105 -14.51 4.44 -8.89
CA ASP A 105 -15.03 3.12 -8.46
C ASP A 105 -14.52 1.95 -9.34
N PHE A 106 -13.81 2.24 -10.42
CA PHE A 106 -13.17 1.23 -11.25
C PHE A 106 -11.94 0.64 -10.56
N ARG A 107 -11.81 -0.68 -10.61
CA ARG A 107 -10.67 -1.44 -10.10
C ARG A 107 -10.17 -2.41 -11.16
N LEU A 108 -8.85 -2.46 -11.32
CA LEU A 108 -8.19 -3.36 -12.24
C LEU A 108 -7.11 -4.15 -11.50
N ARG A 109 -7.11 -5.47 -11.70
CA ARG A 109 -6.05 -6.37 -11.29
C ARG A 109 -5.26 -6.84 -12.50
N ALA A 110 -3.95 -6.73 -12.40
CA ALA A 110 -3.01 -7.19 -13.42
C ALA A 110 -2.05 -8.25 -12.85
N GLY A 111 -1.71 -9.23 -13.67
CA GLY A 111 -0.53 -10.08 -13.52
C GLY A 111 0.52 -9.63 -14.53
N THR A 112 1.16 -10.56 -15.24
CA THR A 112 2.04 -10.23 -16.37
C THR A 112 1.23 -9.67 -17.54
N SER A 113 1.30 -8.35 -17.74
CA SER A 113 0.49 -7.64 -18.74
C SER A 113 1.05 -6.26 -19.07
N ALA A 114 0.68 -5.74 -20.23
CA ALA A 114 0.89 -4.35 -20.60
C ALA A 114 -0.47 -3.71 -20.94
N PHE A 115 -0.79 -2.58 -20.33
CA PHE A 115 -2.05 -1.89 -20.58
C PHE A 115 -1.93 -0.38 -20.39
N ARG A 116 -2.83 0.37 -21.02
CA ARG A 116 -2.95 1.82 -20.90
C ARG A 116 -4.26 2.19 -20.26
N MET A 117 -4.23 3.15 -19.34
CA MET A 117 -5.40 3.78 -18.78
C MET A 117 -5.36 5.28 -19.06
N THR A 118 -6.47 5.80 -19.59
CA THR A 118 -6.64 7.22 -19.90
C THR A 118 -7.89 7.70 -19.17
N LEU A 119 -7.75 8.70 -18.30
CA LEU A 119 -8.84 9.29 -17.53
C LEU A 119 -8.93 10.79 -17.82
N LEU A 120 -9.95 11.17 -18.60
CA LEU A 120 -10.22 12.55 -19.00
C LEU A 120 -11.67 12.88 -18.70
N GLU A 121 -11.93 13.98 -17.98
CA GLU A 121 -13.30 14.48 -17.71
C GLU A 121 -14.28 13.41 -17.20
N LYS A 122 -13.80 12.48 -16.36
CA LYS A 122 -14.52 11.29 -15.82
C LYS A 122 -14.73 10.13 -16.78
N GLN A 123 -14.31 10.25 -18.02
CA GLN A 123 -14.28 9.12 -18.94
C GLN A 123 -12.99 8.33 -18.76
N LEU A 124 -13.12 7.09 -18.32
CA LEU A 124 -12.02 6.14 -18.21
C LEU A 124 -12.00 5.23 -19.44
N THR A 125 -10.89 5.23 -20.15
CA THR A 125 -10.58 4.24 -21.17
C THR A 125 -9.48 3.32 -20.67
N VAL A 126 -9.66 2.01 -20.84
CA VAL A 126 -8.64 1.00 -20.57
C VAL A 126 -8.40 0.19 -21.83
N GLN A 127 -7.15 0.12 -22.27
CA GLN A 127 -6.73 -0.66 -23.43
C GLN A 127 -5.65 -1.66 -23.02
N VAL A 128 -5.84 -2.94 -23.35
CA VAL A 128 -4.84 -3.97 -23.10
C VAL A 128 -3.95 -4.11 -24.32
N LEU A 129 -2.65 -3.92 -24.11
CA LEU A 129 -1.63 -4.04 -25.14
C LEU A 129 -1.13 -5.48 -25.21
N GLU A 130 -0.85 -6.10 -24.05
CA GLU A 130 -0.39 -7.48 -23.93
C GLU A 130 -0.96 -8.16 -22.68
N GLY A 131 -1.09 -9.49 -22.74
CA GLY A 131 -1.55 -10.30 -21.62
C GLY A 131 -3.06 -10.14 -21.36
N SER A 132 -3.42 -10.13 -20.08
CA SER A 132 -4.81 -9.96 -19.65
C SER A 132 -4.92 -9.22 -18.32
N VAL A 133 -6.03 -8.53 -18.13
CA VAL A 133 -6.36 -7.80 -16.90
C VAL A 133 -7.79 -8.11 -16.49
N ARG A 134 -8.07 -8.07 -15.19
CA ARG A 134 -9.45 -8.18 -14.68
C ARG A 134 -9.92 -6.82 -14.21
N ALA A 135 -10.90 -6.27 -14.91
CA ALA A 135 -11.57 -5.02 -14.62
C ALA A 135 -12.85 -5.26 -13.82
N GLN A 136 -13.17 -4.36 -12.89
CA GLN A 136 -14.37 -4.39 -12.06
C GLN A 136 -14.90 -2.96 -11.88
N TRP A 137 -16.18 -2.74 -12.13
CA TRP A 137 -16.86 -1.45 -11.93
C TRP A 137 -18.36 -1.65 -11.79
N ALA A 138 -19.05 -0.80 -11.02
CA ALA A 138 -20.52 -0.81 -10.90
C ALA A 138 -21.17 -2.18 -10.58
N GLY A 139 -20.44 -3.10 -9.94
CA GLY A 139 -20.90 -4.47 -9.67
C GLY A 139 -20.62 -5.48 -10.78
N ASP A 140 -20.19 -5.02 -11.95
CA ASP A 140 -19.73 -5.84 -13.06
C ASP A 140 -18.24 -6.21 -12.91
N ALA A 141 -17.86 -7.31 -13.53
CA ALA A 141 -16.49 -7.76 -13.67
C ALA A 141 -16.26 -8.32 -15.07
N GLN A 142 -15.19 -7.88 -15.72
CA GLN A 142 -14.82 -8.33 -17.05
C GLN A 142 -13.32 -8.59 -17.12
N THR A 143 -12.93 -9.69 -17.75
CA THR A 143 -11.53 -9.92 -18.15
C THR A 143 -11.32 -9.31 -19.52
N LEU A 144 -10.27 -8.50 -19.65
CA LEU A 144 -9.83 -7.94 -20.92
C LEU A 144 -8.52 -8.59 -21.34
N THR A 145 -8.37 -8.85 -22.62
CA THR A 145 -7.22 -9.48 -23.26
C THR A 145 -6.59 -8.55 -24.29
N ALA A 146 -5.38 -8.86 -24.73
CA ALA A 146 -4.64 -8.05 -25.69
C ALA A 146 -5.49 -7.64 -26.91
N GLY A 147 -5.49 -6.35 -27.23
CA GLY A 147 -6.30 -5.76 -28.30
C GLY A 147 -7.69 -5.30 -27.87
N GLU A 148 -8.18 -5.73 -26.70
CA GLU A 148 -9.47 -5.26 -26.18
C GLU A 148 -9.35 -3.89 -25.51
N ARG A 149 -10.44 -3.14 -25.60
CA ARG A 149 -10.61 -1.85 -24.92
C ARG A 149 -11.99 -1.73 -24.31
N ILE A 150 -12.06 -1.05 -23.18
CA ILE A 150 -13.32 -0.60 -22.58
C ILE A 150 -13.26 0.89 -22.34
N GLN A 151 -14.44 1.51 -22.36
CA GLN A 151 -14.62 2.92 -22.07
C GLN A 151 -15.85 3.05 -21.19
N ILE A 152 -15.67 3.67 -20.03
CA ILE A 152 -16.73 3.85 -19.04
C ILE A 152 -16.73 5.28 -18.52
N ASN A 153 -17.87 5.72 -18.02
CA ASN A 153 -17.99 7.01 -17.33
C ASN A 153 -18.03 6.74 -15.82
N LEU A 154 -17.18 7.43 -15.07
CA LEU A 154 -17.02 7.32 -13.61
C LEU A 154 -17.89 8.33 -12.84
#